data_AF-A0A4R4BKU5-F1
#
_entry.id   AF-A0A4R4BKU5-F1
#
_cell.length_a   1.000
_cell.length_b   1.000
_cell.length_c   1.000
_cell.angle_alpha   90.00
_cell.angle_beta   90.00
_cell.angle_gamma   90.00
#
_symmetry.space_group_name_H-M   'P 1'
#
loop_
_entity.id
_entity.type
_entity.pdbx_description
1 polymer ?
#
loop_
_entity_poly.entity_id
_entity_poly.type
_entity_poly.pdbx_seq_one_letter_code
_entity_poly.pdbx_strand_id
1 'polypeptide(L)'
;MLDATGKEKKKATVKGVENTKDFAKAINGLEFEYGDVVKVYHAESDRFNWYQNSTFAGQGKAKVEKELFFKVTEKGFERMEILQEVTAKPQQVVVGTDVEKLDAKNFVQVKDGEVVGFVEKPNTTKIGEQKVKVETKDRFGNKKVTEVSLEVIYGDSIMFFGTSYGGTNIKSVVTLNHEEKKISTTDSEGKMHTSFADEKYMEMAVYDKDGKEKKAVSVKASENTKVFAEQFNGMAFEYGDIVKVYQREFDRFKVYKKNEFVDTEYGVHEVFFKVTEQGFERMAAQQEVTPVPQKVEIGMEVEKLDAKNFVQVKDGEVVGFVEKPNTTKLGEQKVKVETKDRFGNKKVTEVALEVTYGDSLVYQGLGDDIRSIVTFNHEDKKLHVTHTNEQIHSYFKNELYMGITLYDQNGTEKKHVTAEGQETSKNFAEQVNGTSFQYGDVVKVYHAESDRLIWYKNSELVGKGDKKKFKEISFKITPNGLEQVQ
;
A
#
# COMPACT_ATOMS: atom_id res chain seq x y z
N MET A 1 -13.18 -64.38 17.94
CA MET A 1 -13.19 -64.84 16.54
C MET A 1 -14.11 -63.95 15.74
N LEU A 2 -13.61 -63.51 14.60
CA LEU A 2 -14.27 -62.65 13.64
C LEU A 2 -14.32 -63.41 12.31
N ASP A 3 -15.34 -63.19 11.51
CA ASP A 3 -15.36 -63.71 10.15
C ASP A 3 -14.37 -62.96 9.24
N ALA A 4 -14.21 -63.42 8.01
CA ALA A 4 -13.33 -62.79 7.02
C ALA A 4 -13.67 -61.31 6.72
N THR A 5 -14.89 -60.85 7.05
CA THR A 5 -15.33 -59.46 6.88
C THR A 5 -15.08 -58.60 8.11
N GLY A 6 -14.74 -59.21 9.25
CA GLY A 6 -14.49 -58.54 10.52
C GLY A 6 -15.68 -58.56 11.50
N LYS A 7 -16.78 -59.24 11.17
CA LYS A 7 -17.94 -59.35 12.06
C LYS A 7 -17.67 -60.38 13.17
N GLU A 8 -18.06 -60.06 14.41
CA GLU A 8 -17.85 -60.97 15.54
C GLU A 8 -18.67 -62.26 15.40
N LYS A 9 -17.98 -63.40 15.32
CA LYS A 9 -18.58 -64.74 15.42
C LYS A 9 -18.73 -65.16 16.88
N LYS A 10 -17.68 -64.93 17.68
CA LYS A 10 -17.63 -65.34 19.08
C LYS A 10 -16.60 -64.54 19.86
N LYS A 11 -16.95 -64.15 21.08
CA LYS A 11 -16.03 -63.60 22.08
C LYS A 11 -16.07 -64.43 23.36
N ALA A 12 -14.90 -64.71 23.91
CA ALA A 12 -14.73 -65.32 25.22
C ALA A 12 -13.59 -64.61 25.94
N THR A 13 -13.72 -64.46 27.26
CA THR A 13 -12.74 -63.78 28.12
C THR A 13 -12.61 -64.53 29.43
N VAL A 14 -11.43 -64.53 30.03
CA VAL A 14 -11.17 -65.10 31.35
C VAL A 14 -10.18 -64.18 32.08
N LYS A 15 -10.40 -63.95 33.38
CA LYS A 15 -9.45 -63.17 34.20
C LYS A 15 -8.32 -64.06 34.71
N GLY A 16 -7.17 -63.47 35.01
CA GLY A 16 -6.00 -64.23 35.49
C GLY A 16 -6.19 -65.00 36.81
N VAL A 17 -7.26 -64.72 37.56
CA VAL A 17 -7.61 -65.40 38.83
C VAL A 17 -8.71 -66.45 38.67
N GLU A 18 -9.26 -66.62 37.47
CA GLU A 18 -10.39 -67.53 37.18
C GLU A 18 -9.90 -68.84 36.57
N ASN A 19 -10.71 -69.91 36.69
CA ASN A 19 -10.44 -71.16 35.98
C ASN A 19 -10.79 -71.03 34.49
N THR A 20 -10.12 -71.80 33.63
CA THR A 20 -10.32 -71.74 32.18
C THR A 20 -11.42 -72.66 31.66
N LYS A 21 -12.18 -73.35 32.53
CA LYS A 21 -13.17 -74.36 32.12
C LYS A 21 -14.28 -73.75 31.29
N ASP A 22 -14.82 -72.61 31.73
CA ASP A 22 -15.92 -71.96 31.02
C ASP A 22 -15.44 -71.20 29.78
N PHE A 23 -14.19 -70.71 29.79
CA PHE A 23 -13.52 -70.21 28.57
C PHE A 23 -13.39 -71.31 27.51
N ALA A 24 -12.88 -72.48 27.88
CA ALA A 24 -12.72 -73.61 26.97
C ALA A 24 -14.07 -74.10 26.43
N LYS A 25 -15.10 -74.22 27.28
CA LYS A 25 -16.46 -74.55 26.82
C LYS A 25 -17.01 -73.53 25.80
N ALA A 26 -16.69 -72.25 25.95
CA ALA A 26 -17.18 -71.21 25.07
C ALA A 26 -16.52 -71.24 23.68
N ILE A 27 -15.32 -71.82 23.55
CA ILE A 27 -14.53 -71.87 22.31
C ILE A 27 -14.55 -73.27 21.66
N ASN A 28 -14.64 -74.34 22.46
CA ASN A 28 -14.66 -75.71 21.96
C ASN A 28 -15.86 -75.95 21.04
N GLY A 29 -15.60 -76.55 19.87
CA GLY A 29 -16.62 -76.83 18.86
C GLY A 29 -17.07 -75.61 18.04
N LEU A 30 -16.40 -74.46 18.17
CA LEU A 30 -16.67 -73.30 17.34
C LEU A 30 -16.26 -73.57 15.88
N GLU A 31 -17.22 -73.46 14.97
CA GLU A 31 -16.96 -73.58 13.53
C GLU A 31 -16.20 -72.37 12.98
N PHE A 32 -15.24 -72.63 12.10
CA PHE A 32 -14.43 -71.62 11.45
C PHE A 32 -14.29 -71.87 9.95
N GLU A 33 -14.01 -70.80 9.21
CA GLU A 33 -13.68 -70.85 7.79
C GLU A 33 -12.25 -70.35 7.57
N TYR A 34 -11.58 -70.85 6.53
CA TYR A 34 -10.28 -70.29 6.14
C TYR A 34 -10.49 -68.87 5.62
N GLY A 35 -9.79 -67.92 6.24
CA GLY A 35 -10.04 -66.49 6.07
C GLY A 35 -10.62 -65.80 7.30
N ASP A 36 -11.22 -66.54 8.24
CA ASP A 36 -11.64 -66.00 9.54
C ASP A 36 -10.44 -65.41 10.31
N VAL A 37 -10.72 -64.45 11.19
CA VAL A 37 -9.69 -63.75 11.98
C VAL A 37 -9.87 -64.01 13.47
N VAL A 38 -8.79 -64.40 14.13
CA VAL A 38 -8.72 -64.55 15.58
C VAL A 38 -7.98 -63.35 16.17
N LYS A 39 -8.75 -62.46 16.83
CA LYS A 39 -8.22 -61.45 17.72
C LYS A 39 -7.94 -62.06 19.09
N VAL A 40 -6.69 -62.06 19.53
CA VAL A 40 -6.24 -62.58 20.83
C VAL A 40 -5.77 -61.42 21.69
N TYR A 41 -6.31 -61.31 22.91
CA TYR A 41 -5.76 -60.44 23.94
C TYR A 41 -5.03 -61.29 24.99
N HIS A 42 -3.81 -60.89 25.37
CA HIS A 42 -3.08 -61.51 26.46
C HIS A 42 -2.41 -60.43 27.33
N ALA A 43 -2.67 -60.45 28.64
CA ALA A 43 -2.17 -59.44 29.57
C ALA A 43 -0.63 -59.43 29.66
N GLU A 44 -0.02 -60.61 29.55
CA GLU A 44 1.44 -60.85 29.48
C GLU A 44 1.78 -61.35 28.07
N SER A 45 1.73 -60.50 27.06
CA SER A 45 1.86 -60.93 25.64
C SER A 45 3.17 -61.68 25.35
N ASP A 46 4.23 -61.39 26.10
CA ASP A 46 5.49 -62.15 26.10
C ASP A 46 5.37 -63.59 26.61
N ARG A 47 4.22 -64.01 27.12
CA ARG A 47 3.93 -65.41 27.46
C ARG A 47 2.99 -66.09 26.47
N PHE A 48 2.53 -65.35 25.45
CA PHE A 48 1.68 -65.87 24.41
C PHE A 48 2.52 -66.36 23.23
N ASN A 49 2.51 -67.67 22.98
CA ASN A 49 3.19 -68.33 21.87
C ASN A 49 2.16 -68.87 20.88
N TRP A 50 2.46 -68.80 19.59
CA TRP A 50 1.66 -69.45 18.55
C TRP A 50 2.51 -70.38 17.69
N TYR A 51 1.85 -71.37 17.13
CA TYR A 51 2.46 -72.45 16.36
C TYR A 51 1.76 -72.57 15.01
N GLN A 52 2.53 -72.91 13.97
CA GLN A 52 2.03 -73.24 12.64
C GLN A 52 2.56 -74.63 12.29
N ASN A 53 1.67 -75.54 11.91
CA ASN A 53 2.03 -76.91 11.58
C ASN A 53 2.98 -77.57 12.62
N SER A 54 2.60 -77.51 13.90
CA SER A 54 3.37 -78.02 15.04
C SER A 54 4.77 -77.40 15.24
N THR A 55 5.11 -76.35 14.50
CA THR A 55 6.38 -75.62 14.61
C THR A 55 6.15 -74.30 15.32
N PHE A 56 7.05 -73.92 16.22
CA PHE A 56 7.01 -72.61 16.90
C PHE A 56 7.09 -71.49 15.86
N ALA A 57 6.04 -70.68 15.77
CA ALA A 57 5.92 -69.63 14.77
C ALA A 57 6.23 -68.25 15.33
N GLY A 58 6.01 -68.03 16.63
CA GLY A 58 6.42 -66.81 17.30
C GLY A 58 5.84 -66.64 18.71
N GLN A 59 6.26 -65.55 19.34
CA GLN A 59 5.90 -65.16 20.71
C GLN A 59 5.55 -63.67 20.71
N GLY A 60 4.58 -63.27 21.53
CA GLY A 60 4.19 -61.86 21.67
C GLY A 60 5.29 -61.04 22.34
N LYS A 61 5.20 -59.71 22.26
CA LYS A 61 6.20 -58.79 22.86
C LYS A 61 5.58 -58.03 24.04
N ALA A 62 6.23 -58.09 25.20
CA ALA A 62 5.80 -57.38 26.40
C ALA A 62 5.68 -55.86 26.15
N LYS A 63 4.70 -55.22 26.80
CA LYS A 63 4.41 -53.77 26.79
C LYS A 63 3.98 -53.13 25.47
N VAL A 64 4.06 -53.79 24.31
CA VAL A 64 3.75 -53.18 22.99
C VAL A 64 2.56 -53.84 22.28
N GLU A 65 2.35 -55.15 22.43
CA GLU A 65 1.36 -55.90 21.62
C GLU A 65 0.41 -56.72 22.51
N LYS A 66 -0.51 -56.08 23.24
CA LYS A 66 -1.49 -56.82 24.08
C LYS A 66 -2.60 -57.49 23.26
N GLU A 67 -2.81 -57.04 22.03
CA GLU A 67 -3.77 -57.60 21.09
C GLU A 67 -3.04 -58.05 19.82
N LEU A 68 -3.28 -59.30 19.40
CA LEU A 68 -2.69 -59.89 18.20
C LEU A 68 -3.79 -60.42 17.30
N PHE A 69 -3.59 -60.34 15.98
CA PHE A 69 -4.54 -60.78 14.98
C PHE A 69 -3.95 -61.91 14.17
N PHE A 70 -4.75 -62.95 13.97
CA PHE A 70 -4.34 -64.13 13.21
C PHE A 70 -5.38 -64.48 12.17
N LYS A 71 -4.97 -64.65 10.92
CA LYS A 71 -5.81 -65.23 9.87
C LYS A 71 -5.78 -66.74 10.00
N VAL A 72 -6.95 -67.37 9.97
CA VAL A 72 -7.04 -68.84 9.95
C VAL A 72 -6.76 -69.32 8.53
N THR A 73 -5.76 -70.17 8.37
CA THR A 73 -5.31 -70.73 7.08
C THR A 73 -5.19 -72.25 7.17
N GLU A 74 -5.06 -72.92 6.03
CA GLU A 74 -4.82 -74.37 5.96
C GLU A 74 -3.59 -74.81 6.77
N LYS A 75 -2.59 -73.94 6.91
CA LYS A 75 -1.35 -74.20 7.66
C LYS A 75 -1.45 -73.86 9.15
N GLY A 76 -2.58 -73.32 9.61
CA GLY A 76 -2.80 -72.83 10.97
C GLY A 76 -3.00 -71.31 11.04
N PHE A 77 -2.56 -70.69 12.14
CA PHE A 77 -2.75 -69.26 12.40
C PHE A 77 -1.61 -68.42 11.80
N GLU A 78 -1.92 -67.57 10.83
CA GLU A 78 -0.98 -66.61 10.23
C GLU A 78 -1.08 -65.24 10.91
N ARG A 79 0.01 -64.76 11.53
CA ARG A 79 0.04 -63.45 12.21
C ARG A 79 -0.16 -62.33 11.19
N MET A 80 -1.06 -61.41 11.50
CA MET A 80 -1.37 -60.24 10.68
C MET A 80 -0.73 -59.01 11.32
N GLU A 81 0.18 -58.33 10.61
CA GLU A 81 0.92 -57.17 11.15
C GLU A 81 0.13 -55.86 11.00
N ILE A 82 -0.35 -55.53 9.80
CA ILE A 82 -1.18 -54.33 9.52
C ILE A 82 -2.04 -54.65 8.28
N LEU A 83 -3.34 -54.39 8.35
CA LEU A 83 -4.29 -54.81 7.30
C LEU A 83 -4.76 -53.71 6.37
N GLN A 84 -4.37 -52.48 6.66
CA GLN A 84 -4.66 -51.33 5.83
C GLN A 84 -3.44 -50.90 5.03
N GLU A 85 -3.63 -50.71 3.73
CA GLU A 85 -2.67 -49.98 2.90
C GLU A 85 -3.02 -48.49 2.98
N VAL A 86 -2.07 -47.68 3.43
CA VAL A 86 -2.25 -46.22 3.55
C VAL A 86 -1.23 -45.54 2.68
N THR A 87 -1.70 -44.75 1.71
CA THR A 87 -0.87 -43.91 0.84
C THR A 87 -1.06 -42.45 1.24
N ALA A 88 0.03 -41.75 1.57
CA ALA A 88 -0.01 -40.32 1.88
C ALA A 88 -0.31 -39.50 0.62
N LYS A 89 -1.19 -38.51 0.72
CA LYS A 89 -1.52 -37.56 -0.34
C LYS A 89 -1.14 -36.15 0.12
N PRO A 90 0.04 -35.63 -0.27
CA PRO A 90 0.43 -34.27 0.03
C PRO A 90 -0.66 -33.27 -0.34
N GLN A 91 -0.87 -32.26 0.50
CA GLN A 91 -1.88 -31.23 0.29
C GLN A 91 -1.21 -29.85 0.27
N GLN A 92 -1.87 -28.91 -0.39
CA GLN A 92 -1.50 -27.50 -0.40
C GLN A 92 -2.71 -26.67 0.02
N VAL A 93 -2.53 -25.72 0.93
CA VAL A 93 -3.61 -24.85 1.43
C VAL A 93 -3.12 -23.42 1.55
N VAL A 94 -4.04 -22.47 1.43
CA VAL A 94 -3.72 -21.05 1.55
C VAL A 94 -3.61 -20.66 3.03
N VAL A 95 -2.66 -19.78 3.36
CA VAL A 95 -2.43 -19.31 4.72
C VAL A 95 -3.69 -18.69 5.33
N GLY A 96 -4.01 -19.09 6.56
CA GLY A 96 -5.22 -18.67 7.26
C GLY A 96 -6.49 -19.42 6.84
N THR A 97 -6.37 -20.52 6.08
CA THR A 97 -7.49 -21.46 5.87
C THR A 97 -7.98 -21.98 7.22
N ASP A 98 -9.30 -21.98 7.44
CA ASP A 98 -9.90 -22.52 8.65
C ASP A 98 -9.61 -24.02 8.79
N VAL A 99 -8.95 -24.39 9.89
CA VAL A 99 -8.51 -25.78 10.13
C VAL A 99 -9.69 -26.74 10.27
N GLU A 100 -10.86 -26.27 10.71
CA GLU A 100 -12.06 -27.13 10.84
C GLU A 100 -12.60 -27.57 9.48
N LYS A 101 -12.20 -26.91 8.39
CA LYS A 101 -12.60 -27.25 7.02
C LYS A 101 -11.68 -28.25 6.36
N LEU A 102 -10.53 -28.56 6.96
CA LEU A 102 -9.64 -29.58 6.46
C LEU A 102 -10.20 -30.96 6.79
N ASP A 103 -10.47 -31.77 5.77
CA ASP A 103 -10.85 -33.16 5.93
C ASP A 103 -9.61 -34.07 5.83
N ALA A 104 -9.31 -34.80 6.91
CA ALA A 104 -8.22 -35.77 6.97
C ALA A 104 -8.31 -36.84 5.86
N LYS A 105 -9.50 -37.11 5.33
CA LYS A 105 -9.69 -38.05 4.20
C LYS A 105 -9.01 -37.59 2.91
N ASN A 106 -8.78 -36.29 2.73
CA ASN A 106 -8.08 -35.78 1.56
C ASN A 106 -6.57 -36.03 1.64
N PHE A 107 -6.02 -36.24 2.84
CA PHE A 107 -4.59 -36.38 3.11
C PHE A 107 -4.09 -37.83 2.97
N VAL A 108 -4.98 -38.82 2.92
CA VAL A 108 -4.59 -40.23 2.79
C VAL A 108 -5.55 -41.00 1.88
N GLN A 109 -5.03 -41.98 1.15
CA GLN A 109 -5.83 -43.05 0.57
C GLN A 109 -5.69 -44.30 1.42
N VAL A 110 -6.82 -44.85 1.89
CA VAL A 110 -6.84 -46.06 2.70
C VAL A 110 -7.53 -47.18 1.93
N LYS A 111 -6.91 -48.35 1.84
CA LYS A 111 -7.58 -49.61 1.46
C LYS A 111 -7.74 -50.48 2.69
N ASP A 112 -8.87 -51.20 2.77
CA ASP A 112 -9.20 -52.13 3.86
C ASP A 112 -9.20 -51.49 5.27
N GLY A 113 -9.49 -50.19 5.33
CA GLY A 113 -9.60 -49.40 6.56
C GLY A 113 -10.36 -48.09 6.35
N GLU A 114 -10.46 -47.29 7.41
CA GLU A 114 -11.11 -45.98 7.41
C GLU A 114 -10.25 -44.91 8.09
N VAL A 115 -10.45 -43.65 7.69
CA VAL A 115 -9.77 -42.49 8.26
C VAL A 115 -10.45 -42.09 9.56
N VAL A 116 -9.68 -41.99 10.64
CA VAL A 116 -10.18 -41.55 11.94
C VAL A 116 -10.18 -40.02 12.03
N GLY A 117 -9.09 -39.38 11.60
CA GLY A 117 -8.93 -37.92 11.64
C GLY A 117 -7.48 -37.49 11.77
N PHE A 118 -7.25 -36.20 12.02
CA PHE A 118 -5.93 -35.71 12.40
C PHE A 118 -5.62 -36.06 13.86
N VAL A 119 -4.39 -36.48 14.12
CA VAL A 119 -3.88 -36.68 15.49
C VAL A 119 -3.80 -35.33 16.22
N GLU A 120 -3.35 -34.31 15.50
CA GLU A 120 -3.27 -32.91 15.94
C GLU A 120 -3.75 -32.00 14.81
N LYS A 121 -4.46 -30.93 15.15
CA LYS A 121 -4.97 -29.97 14.17
C LYS A 121 -3.81 -29.34 13.39
N PRO A 122 -3.84 -29.36 12.05
CA PRO A 122 -2.83 -28.69 11.23
C PRO A 122 -2.71 -27.20 11.55
N ASN A 123 -1.50 -26.65 11.49
CA ASN A 123 -1.30 -25.22 11.63
C ASN A 123 -1.30 -24.54 10.25
N THR A 124 -2.41 -23.89 9.91
CA THR A 124 -2.58 -23.17 8.63
C THR A 124 -2.11 -21.72 8.67
N THR A 125 -1.62 -21.20 9.81
CA THR A 125 -1.13 -19.81 9.92
C THR A 125 0.37 -19.69 9.64
N LYS A 126 1.11 -20.79 9.71
CA LYS A 126 2.54 -20.85 9.40
C LYS A 126 2.78 -21.31 7.96
N ILE A 127 3.33 -20.42 7.15
CA ILE A 127 3.73 -20.71 5.76
C ILE A 127 4.86 -21.73 5.67
N GLY A 128 4.85 -22.49 4.58
CA GLY A 128 5.86 -23.46 4.19
C GLY A 128 5.38 -24.90 4.35
N GLU A 129 6.26 -25.83 3.98
CA GLU A 129 6.02 -27.25 4.16
C GLU A 129 6.07 -27.65 5.63
N GLN A 130 5.08 -28.44 6.03
CA GLN A 130 4.99 -29.06 7.34
C GLN A 130 4.48 -30.49 7.22
N LYS A 131 4.69 -31.28 8.28
CA LYS A 131 4.16 -32.64 8.37
C LYS A 131 2.96 -32.67 9.29
N VAL A 132 1.83 -33.17 8.79
CA VAL A 132 0.63 -33.44 9.58
C VAL A 132 0.47 -34.94 9.80
N LYS A 133 -0.14 -35.32 10.92
CA LYS A 133 -0.33 -36.72 11.31
C LYS A 133 -1.80 -37.12 11.15
N VAL A 134 -2.06 -38.11 10.31
CA VAL A 134 -3.41 -38.66 10.08
C VAL A 134 -3.50 -40.05 10.71
N GLU A 135 -4.48 -40.24 11.57
CA GLU A 135 -4.82 -41.54 12.14
C GLU A 135 -5.84 -42.26 11.26
N THR A 136 -5.58 -43.53 11.01
CA THR A 136 -6.41 -44.46 10.23
C THR A 136 -6.59 -45.73 11.03
N LYS A 137 -7.68 -46.46 10.84
CA LYS A 137 -7.88 -47.77 11.47
C LYS A 137 -8.37 -48.79 10.46
N ASP A 138 -7.88 -50.02 10.56
CA ASP A 138 -8.39 -51.12 9.75
C ASP A 138 -9.80 -51.57 10.21
N ARG A 139 -10.41 -52.48 9.45
CA ARG A 139 -11.72 -53.09 9.79
C ARG A 139 -11.76 -53.82 11.15
N PHE A 140 -10.60 -54.07 11.78
CA PHE A 140 -10.46 -54.74 13.07
C PHE A 140 -10.16 -53.76 14.21
N GLY A 141 -10.03 -52.47 13.91
CA GLY A 141 -9.78 -51.40 14.86
C GLY A 141 -8.30 -51.10 15.11
N ASN A 142 -7.36 -51.70 14.37
CA ASN A 142 -5.94 -51.41 14.53
C ASN A 142 -5.60 -50.05 13.94
N LYS A 143 -5.07 -49.16 14.78
CA LYS A 143 -4.73 -47.79 14.41
C LYS A 143 -3.34 -47.71 13.78
N LYS A 144 -3.20 -46.85 12.77
CA LYS A 144 -1.93 -46.47 12.14
C LYS A 144 -1.90 -44.95 11.95
N VAL A 145 -0.79 -44.34 12.33
CA VAL A 145 -0.53 -42.91 12.09
C VAL A 145 0.38 -42.79 10.88
N THR A 146 -0.02 -41.95 9.93
CA THR A 146 0.75 -41.64 8.72
C THR A 146 1.09 -40.15 8.71
N GLU A 147 2.37 -39.82 8.50
CA GLU A 147 2.80 -38.44 8.26
C GLU A 147 2.55 -38.06 6.81
N VAL A 148 1.91 -36.92 6.60
CA VAL A 148 1.56 -36.39 5.28
C VAL A 148 2.12 -34.97 5.16
N SER A 149 2.69 -34.63 4.01
CA SER A 149 3.13 -33.25 3.76
C SER A 149 1.93 -32.32 3.56
N LEU A 150 1.96 -31.17 4.21
CA LEU A 150 1.05 -30.06 4.00
C LEU A 150 1.90 -28.82 3.68
N GLU A 151 1.71 -28.21 2.52
CA GLU A 151 2.32 -26.94 2.19
C GLU A 151 1.31 -25.81 2.42
N VAL A 152 1.67 -24.85 3.26
CA VAL A 152 0.88 -23.63 3.45
C VAL A 152 1.46 -22.52 2.58
N ILE A 153 0.65 -22.00 1.64
CA ILE A 153 1.05 -21.03 0.61
C ILE A 153 0.38 -19.67 0.77
N TYR A 154 0.87 -18.67 0.04
CA TYR A 154 0.38 -17.29 0.14
C TYR A 154 -0.94 -17.03 -0.56
N GLY A 155 -1.27 -17.74 -1.64
CA GLY A 155 -2.43 -17.43 -2.47
C GLY A 155 -2.43 -15.97 -2.96
N ASP A 156 -3.60 -15.32 -2.92
CA ASP A 156 -3.76 -13.89 -3.20
C ASP A 156 -3.70 -13.10 -1.89
N SER A 157 -2.53 -12.56 -1.55
CA SER A 157 -2.27 -11.97 -0.22
C SER A 157 -1.43 -10.70 -0.23
N ILE A 158 -1.57 -9.93 0.85
CA ILE A 158 -0.73 -8.80 1.22
C ILE A 158 -0.01 -9.16 2.51
N MET A 159 1.31 -9.10 2.48
CA MET A 159 2.18 -9.42 3.60
C MET A 159 2.80 -8.16 4.17
N PHE A 160 2.67 -7.98 5.49
CA PHE A 160 3.25 -6.88 6.23
C PHE A 160 4.51 -7.31 6.98
N PHE A 161 5.57 -6.50 6.89
CA PHE A 161 6.82 -6.73 7.59
C PHE A 161 7.05 -5.71 8.70
N GLY A 162 7.90 -6.08 9.65
CA GLY A 162 8.41 -5.22 10.71
C GLY A 162 9.83 -5.62 11.11
N THR A 163 10.25 -5.35 12.34
CA THR A 163 11.53 -5.84 12.87
C THR A 163 11.45 -7.30 13.32
N SER A 164 12.53 -8.06 13.08
CA SER A 164 12.71 -9.42 13.61
C SER A 164 13.26 -9.39 15.03
N TYR A 165 12.78 -10.31 15.88
CA TYR A 165 13.31 -10.58 17.22
C TYR A 165 13.53 -12.09 17.39
N GLY A 166 14.56 -12.63 16.73
CA GLY A 166 14.89 -14.06 16.82
C GLY A 166 13.90 -14.99 16.11
N GLY A 167 13.21 -14.48 15.09
CA GLY A 167 12.21 -15.20 14.30
C GLY A 167 11.93 -14.55 12.95
N THR A 168 10.73 -14.75 12.41
CA THR A 168 10.30 -14.09 11.16
C THR A 168 10.10 -12.58 11.37
N ASN A 169 10.39 -11.78 10.35
CA ASN A 169 10.04 -10.36 10.30
C ASN A 169 8.64 -10.12 9.71
N ILE A 170 7.93 -11.19 9.31
CA ILE A 170 6.53 -11.13 8.86
C ILE A 170 5.65 -10.89 10.07
N LYS A 171 4.82 -9.86 10.00
CA LYS A 171 3.95 -9.42 11.10
C LYS A 171 2.50 -9.77 10.89
N SER A 172 2.04 -9.76 9.64
CA SER A 172 0.69 -10.19 9.29
C SER A 172 0.64 -10.56 7.81
N VAL A 173 -0.20 -11.53 7.47
CA VAL A 173 -0.55 -11.86 6.09
C VAL A 173 -2.07 -11.74 5.98
N VAL A 174 -2.52 -10.92 5.02
CA VAL A 174 -3.93 -10.69 4.70
C VAL A 174 -4.23 -11.40 3.39
N THR A 175 -5.12 -12.38 3.40
CA THR A 175 -5.35 -13.28 2.27
C THR A 175 -6.81 -13.29 1.85
N LEU A 176 -7.07 -13.30 0.54
CA LEU A 176 -8.41 -13.43 -0.01
C LEU A 176 -8.77 -14.91 -0.14
N ASN A 177 -9.80 -15.35 0.58
CA ASN A 177 -10.46 -16.62 0.31
C ASN A 177 -11.57 -16.39 -0.73
N HIS A 178 -11.29 -16.76 -1.98
CA HIS A 178 -12.20 -16.56 -3.11
C HIS A 178 -13.47 -17.43 -3.06
N GLU A 179 -13.41 -18.61 -2.45
CA GLU A 179 -14.55 -19.52 -2.32
C GLU A 179 -15.58 -18.96 -1.33
N GLU A 180 -15.11 -18.47 -0.19
CA GLU A 180 -15.97 -17.95 0.88
C GLU A 180 -16.25 -16.46 0.77
N LYS A 181 -15.52 -15.75 -0.09
CA LYS A 181 -15.50 -14.29 -0.18
C LYS A 181 -15.20 -13.64 1.18
N LYS A 182 -14.22 -14.19 1.89
CA LYS A 182 -13.76 -13.70 3.20
C LYS A 182 -12.26 -13.45 3.23
N ILE A 183 -11.86 -12.49 4.04
CA ILE A 183 -10.46 -12.21 4.32
C ILE A 183 -10.00 -13.15 5.45
N SER A 184 -8.86 -13.79 5.27
CA SER A 184 -8.12 -14.48 6.35
C SER A 184 -6.92 -13.62 6.74
N THR A 185 -6.67 -13.49 8.04
CA THR A 185 -5.53 -12.71 8.53
C THR A 185 -4.72 -13.47 9.58
N THR A 186 -3.40 -13.39 9.48
CA THR A 186 -2.50 -13.91 10.53
C THR A 186 -2.00 -12.78 11.43
N ASP A 187 -1.73 -13.10 12.68
CA ASP A 187 -1.03 -12.21 13.61
C ASP A 187 0.38 -12.73 13.92
N SER A 188 1.14 -11.90 14.63
CA SER A 188 2.45 -12.22 15.17
C SER A 188 2.61 -11.53 16.53
N GLU A 189 3.41 -12.15 17.39
CA GLU A 189 3.78 -11.58 18.67
C GLU A 189 4.90 -10.52 18.55
N GLY A 190 4.95 -9.65 19.54
CA GLY A 190 5.96 -8.60 19.65
C GLY A 190 5.68 -7.37 18.78
N LYS A 191 6.50 -6.34 18.99
CA LYS A 191 6.32 -5.02 18.37
C LYS A 191 6.48 -5.07 16.85
N MET A 192 5.73 -4.24 16.13
CA MET A 192 5.92 -4.00 14.70
C MET A 192 7.32 -3.47 14.40
N HIS A 193 7.80 -2.48 15.16
CA HIS A 193 9.12 -1.87 15.00
C HIS A 193 9.68 -1.36 16.34
N THR A 194 11.00 -1.25 16.47
CA THR A 194 11.65 -0.71 17.69
C THR A 194 12.07 0.75 17.59
N SER A 195 12.44 1.21 16.39
CA SER A 195 13.00 2.56 16.19
C SER A 195 11.96 3.66 15.97
N PHE A 196 10.75 3.30 15.53
CA PHE A 196 9.63 4.23 15.44
C PHE A 196 8.85 4.05 16.74
N ALA A 197 8.63 5.12 17.51
CA ALA A 197 7.98 5.05 18.82
C ALA A 197 6.47 4.68 18.69
N ASP A 198 5.56 5.25 19.48
CA ASP A 198 4.11 5.03 19.35
C ASP A 198 3.47 5.64 18.08
N GLU A 199 4.26 5.82 17.01
CA GLU A 199 3.82 6.29 15.70
C GLU A 199 3.07 5.19 14.95
N LYS A 200 2.14 5.59 14.08
CA LYS A 200 1.49 4.70 13.12
C LYS A 200 2.55 4.04 12.23
N TYR A 201 2.57 2.71 12.21
CA TYR A 201 3.53 1.94 11.42
C TYR A 201 2.86 1.30 10.20
N MET A 202 1.77 0.57 10.40
CA MET A 202 0.95 0.05 9.30
C MET A 202 -0.52 0.40 9.50
N GLU A 203 -1.28 0.47 8.41
CA GLU A 203 -2.74 0.56 8.46
C GLU A 203 -3.31 -0.20 7.26
N MET A 204 -4.47 -0.81 7.46
CA MET A 204 -5.30 -1.29 6.36
C MET A 204 -6.69 -0.73 6.52
N ALA A 205 -7.25 -0.22 5.43
CA ALA A 205 -8.65 0.15 5.35
C ALA A 205 -9.31 -0.52 4.15
N VAL A 206 -10.52 -1.02 4.35
CA VAL A 206 -11.36 -1.64 3.33
C VAL A 206 -12.54 -0.73 3.09
N TYR A 207 -12.77 -0.39 1.83
CA TYR A 207 -13.89 0.40 1.34
C TYR A 207 -14.74 -0.47 0.41
N ASP A 208 -16.03 -0.17 0.32
CA ASP A 208 -16.85 -0.75 -0.75
C ASP A 208 -16.48 -0.16 -2.12
N LYS A 209 -17.04 -0.74 -3.19
CA LYS A 209 -16.83 -0.31 -4.57
C LYS A 209 -17.17 1.16 -4.85
N ASP A 210 -18.01 1.76 -4.02
CA ASP A 210 -18.46 3.16 -4.16
C ASP A 210 -17.58 4.11 -3.34
N GLY A 211 -16.67 3.57 -2.52
CA GLY A 211 -15.67 4.28 -1.73
C GLY A 211 -16.08 4.56 -0.29
N LYS A 212 -17.16 3.94 0.20
CA LYS A 212 -17.56 4.05 1.61
C LYS A 212 -16.72 3.11 2.47
N GLU A 213 -16.17 3.62 3.56
CA GLU A 213 -15.36 2.84 4.49
C GLU A 213 -16.19 1.71 5.14
N LYS A 214 -15.70 0.47 5.02
CA LYS A 214 -16.22 -0.71 5.71
C LYS A 214 -15.50 -0.92 7.04
N LYS A 215 -14.17 -0.73 7.04
CA LYS A 215 -13.31 -0.95 8.21
C LYS A 215 -11.96 -0.28 7.99
N ALA A 216 -11.41 0.37 9.00
CA ALA A 216 -10.02 0.82 9.03
C ALA A 216 -9.36 0.43 10.35
N VAL A 217 -8.14 -0.11 10.29
CA VAL A 217 -7.35 -0.44 11.48
C VAL A 217 -5.91 0.00 11.25
N SER A 218 -5.39 0.76 12.22
CA SER A 218 -4.01 1.21 12.28
C SER A 218 -3.28 0.48 13.40
N VAL A 219 -2.02 0.12 13.17
CA VAL A 219 -1.12 -0.48 14.16
C VAL A 219 0.09 0.42 14.35
N LYS A 220 0.39 0.76 15.59
CA LYS A 220 1.57 1.53 15.97
C LYS A 220 2.82 0.66 15.95
N ALA A 221 3.99 1.28 15.80
CA ALA A 221 5.25 0.55 15.79
C ALA A 221 5.48 -0.25 17.09
N SER A 222 4.99 0.24 18.23
CA SER A 222 5.10 -0.43 19.53
C SER A 222 4.11 -1.57 19.79
N GLU A 223 3.14 -1.79 18.91
CA GLU A 223 2.05 -2.77 19.06
C GLU A 223 2.37 -4.07 18.32
N ASN A 224 1.64 -5.15 18.65
CA ASN A 224 1.61 -6.39 17.85
C ASN A 224 0.40 -6.37 16.89
N THR A 225 0.24 -7.41 16.06
CA THR A 225 -0.81 -7.47 15.03
C THR A 225 -2.06 -8.24 15.43
N LYS A 226 -2.20 -8.62 16.71
CA LYS A 226 -3.32 -9.46 17.16
C LYS A 226 -4.68 -8.79 16.94
N VAL A 227 -4.84 -7.55 17.42
CA VAL A 227 -6.08 -6.78 17.25
C VAL A 227 -6.37 -6.52 15.77
N PHE A 228 -5.33 -6.27 14.97
CA PHE A 228 -5.46 -6.10 13.53
C PHE A 228 -6.01 -7.37 12.86
N ALA A 229 -5.44 -8.53 13.18
CA ALA A 229 -5.92 -9.79 12.63
C ALA A 229 -7.36 -10.08 13.06
N GLU A 230 -7.69 -9.95 14.35
CA GLU A 230 -9.04 -10.16 14.89
C GLU A 230 -10.13 -9.31 14.19
N GLN A 231 -9.81 -8.08 13.78
CA GLN A 231 -10.76 -7.20 13.11
C GLN A 231 -11.05 -7.57 11.65
N PHE A 232 -10.07 -8.18 10.96
CA PHE A 232 -10.19 -8.52 9.54
C PHE A 232 -10.43 -10.01 9.27
N ASN A 233 -10.09 -10.89 10.21
CA ASN A 233 -10.25 -12.33 10.02
C ASN A 233 -11.74 -12.69 9.89
N GLY A 234 -12.10 -13.36 8.81
CA GLY A 234 -13.48 -13.70 8.46
C GLY A 234 -14.32 -12.54 7.92
N MET A 235 -13.75 -11.33 7.74
CA MET A 235 -14.46 -10.19 7.15
C MET A 235 -14.85 -10.51 5.71
N ALA A 236 -16.13 -10.32 5.37
CA ALA A 236 -16.61 -10.53 4.01
C ALA A 236 -16.15 -9.41 3.06
N PHE A 237 -15.76 -9.79 1.85
CA PHE A 237 -15.42 -8.87 0.76
C PHE A 237 -16.29 -9.11 -0.47
N GLU A 238 -16.41 -8.09 -1.31
CA GLU A 238 -17.01 -8.19 -2.63
C GLU A 238 -15.96 -7.84 -3.70
N TYR A 239 -16.08 -8.45 -4.89
CA TYR A 239 -15.24 -8.03 -6.00
C TYR A 239 -15.61 -6.59 -6.40
N GLY A 240 -14.61 -5.72 -6.42
CA GLY A 240 -14.78 -4.28 -6.55
C GLY A 240 -14.52 -3.50 -5.26
N ASP A 241 -14.49 -4.16 -4.09
CA ASP A 241 -14.03 -3.53 -2.86
C ASP A 241 -12.60 -3.02 -3.00
N ILE A 242 -12.26 -1.98 -2.25
CA ILE A 242 -10.99 -1.28 -2.33
C ILE A 242 -10.26 -1.41 -1.01
N VAL A 243 -9.01 -1.86 -1.07
CA VAL A 243 -8.13 -2.02 0.08
C VAL A 243 -7.03 -0.97 0.01
N LYS A 244 -7.07 -0.03 0.94
CA LYS A 244 -5.96 0.89 1.21
C LYS A 244 -4.98 0.21 2.16
N VAL A 245 -3.72 0.22 1.80
CA VAL A 245 -2.60 -0.22 2.61
C VAL A 245 -1.70 0.96 2.89
N TYR A 246 -1.40 1.19 4.17
CA TYR A 246 -0.38 2.12 4.62
C TYR A 246 0.78 1.34 5.23
N GLN A 247 2.01 1.71 4.88
CA GLN A 247 3.22 1.23 5.54
C GLN A 247 4.25 2.36 5.68
N ARG A 248 4.73 2.57 6.92
CA ARG A 248 5.68 3.63 7.29
C ARG A 248 7.01 3.50 6.56
N GLU A 249 7.47 2.28 6.36
CA GLU A 249 8.60 1.96 5.47
C GLU A 249 8.01 1.39 4.18
N PHE A 250 7.90 2.20 3.13
CA PHE A 250 7.07 1.94 1.94
C PHE A 250 7.38 0.62 1.20
N ASP A 251 8.55 0.03 1.42
CA ASP A 251 9.04 -1.22 0.86
C ASP A 251 8.78 -2.45 1.77
N ARG A 252 8.26 -2.24 2.98
CA ARG A 252 8.01 -3.29 3.99
C ARG A 252 6.62 -3.90 3.91
N PHE A 253 6.08 -4.03 2.70
CA PHE A 253 4.98 -4.95 2.44
C PHE A 253 5.16 -5.62 1.07
N LYS A 254 4.59 -6.81 0.88
CA LYS A 254 4.66 -7.57 -0.37
C LYS A 254 3.27 -8.02 -0.78
N VAL A 255 3.04 -8.13 -2.09
CA VAL A 255 1.79 -8.64 -2.65
C VAL A 255 2.07 -9.94 -3.38
N TYR A 256 1.23 -10.94 -3.16
CA TYR A 256 1.25 -12.21 -3.87
C TYR A 256 -0.04 -12.36 -4.67
N LYS A 257 0.10 -12.91 -5.89
CA LYS A 257 -0.99 -13.26 -6.76
C LYS A 257 -0.86 -14.73 -7.13
N LYS A 258 -1.85 -15.55 -6.76
CA LYS A 258 -1.80 -17.02 -6.92
C LYS A 258 -0.48 -17.63 -6.41
N ASN A 259 -0.04 -17.20 -5.22
CA ASN A 259 1.23 -17.61 -4.60
C ASN A 259 2.52 -17.12 -5.30
N GLU A 260 2.42 -16.33 -6.37
CA GLU A 260 3.57 -15.71 -7.02
C GLU A 260 3.78 -14.29 -6.49
N PHE A 261 5.02 -13.96 -6.16
CA PHE A 261 5.38 -12.62 -5.68
C PHE A 261 5.25 -11.60 -6.81
N VAL A 262 4.49 -10.53 -6.56
CA VAL A 262 4.38 -9.38 -7.47
C VAL A 262 5.53 -8.42 -7.14
N ASP A 263 6.59 -8.51 -7.93
CA ASP A 263 7.78 -7.66 -7.79
C ASP A 263 7.48 -6.24 -8.30
N THR A 264 6.95 -5.40 -7.42
CA THR A 264 6.61 -4.00 -7.73
C THR A 264 7.02 -3.11 -6.58
N GLU A 265 7.85 -2.13 -6.89
CA GLU A 265 8.12 -1.03 -5.97
C GLU A 265 6.98 -0.02 -6.03
N TYR A 266 6.37 0.25 -4.89
CA TYR A 266 5.27 1.22 -4.81
C TYR A 266 5.78 2.65 -4.65
N GLY A 267 6.92 2.83 -3.97
CA GLY A 267 7.59 4.13 -3.78
C GLY A 267 6.79 5.14 -2.96
N VAL A 268 5.70 4.71 -2.32
CA VAL A 268 4.78 5.54 -1.54
C VAL A 268 4.30 4.79 -0.30
N HIS A 269 4.00 5.53 0.77
CA HIS A 269 3.51 4.94 2.01
C HIS A 269 2.08 4.41 1.91
N GLU A 270 1.28 4.88 0.95
CA GLU A 270 -0.13 4.52 0.79
C GLU A 270 -0.40 3.96 -0.60
N VAL A 271 -0.99 2.76 -0.65
CA VAL A 271 -1.29 2.04 -1.88
C VAL A 271 -2.71 1.50 -1.84
N PHE A 272 -3.40 1.61 -2.96
CA PHE A 272 -4.78 1.16 -3.09
C PHE A 272 -4.84 -0.04 -4.02
N PHE A 273 -5.60 -1.06 -3.61
CA PHE A 273 -5.84 -2.27 -4.36
C PHE A 273 -7.33 -2.45 -4.57
N LYS A 274 -7.74 -2.82 -5.77
CA LYS A 274 -9.07 -3.34 -6.04
C LYS A 274 -9.07 -4.84 -5.82
N VAL A 275 -10.05 -5.34 -5.09
CA VAL A 275 -10.27 -6.78 -4.91
C VAL A 275 -10.94 -7.34 -6.16
N THR A 276 -10.31 -8.32 -6.79
CA THR A 276 -10.79 -8.96 -8.03
C THR A 276 -10.74 -10.47 -7.93
N GLU A 277 -11.28 -11.19 -8.92
CA GLU A 277 -11.11 -12.64 -9.05
C GLU A 277 -9.64 -13.08 -9.19
N GLN A 278 -8.76 -12.14 -9.51
CA GLN A 278 -7.32 -12.37 -9.68
C GLN A 278 -6.51 -11.80 -8.51
N GLY A 279 -7.14 -11.59 -7.35
CA GLY A 279 -6.52 -11.07 -6.14
C GLY A 279 -6.54 -9.55 -6.02
N PHE A 280 -5.53 -9.00 -5.34
CA PHE A 280 -5.36 -7.56 -5.13
C PHE A 280 -4.71 -6.91 -6.36
N GLU A 281 -5.46 -6.06 -7.06
CA GLU A 281 -4.96 -5.33 -8.23
C GLU A 281 -4.70 -3.86 -7.91
N ARG A 282 -3.45 -3.41 -8.06
CA ARG A 282 -3.06 -2.02 -7.77
C ARG A 282 -3.91 -1.05 -8.58
N MET A 283 -4.45 -0.04 -7.91
CA MET A 283 -5.15 1.06 -8.53
C MET A 283 -4.16 2.19 -8.84
N ALA A 284 -4.13 2.63 -10.09
CA ALA A 284 -3.58 3.95 -10.41
C ALA A 284 -4.57 5.04 -9.97
N ALA A 285 -4.10 6.29 -9.86
CA ALA A 285 -4.98 7.42 -9.59
C ALA A 285 -6.11 7.46 -10.62
N GLN A 286 -7.35 7.40 -10.16
CA GLN A 286 -8.54 7.32 -11.04
C GLN A 286 -8.96 8.67 -11.61
N GLN A 287 -8.34 9.76 -11.15
CA GLN A 287 -8.67 11.11 -11.59
C GLN A 287 -8.18 11.40 -13.01
N GLU A 288 -9.05 12.02 -13.81
CA GLU A 288 -8.69 12.66 -15.06
C GLU A 288 -8.33 14.12 -14.74
N VAL A 289 -7.13 14.55 -15.15
CA VAL A 289 -6.63 15.90 -14.88
C VAL A 289 -6.24 16.52 -16.22
N THR A 290 -6.91 17.61 -16.58
CA THR A 290 -6.61 18.39 -17.77
C THR A 290 -5.90 19.68 -17.34
N PRO A 291 -4.66 19.95 -17.80
CA PRO A 291 -3.97 21.20 -17.50
C PRO A 291 -4.68 22.37 -18.19
N VAL A 292 -4.84 23.47 -17.48
CA VAL A 292 -5.45 24.71 -17.97
C VAL A 292 -4.37 25.80 -17.91
N PRO A 293 -3.69 26.10 -19.04
CA PRO A 293 -2.67 27.15 -19.08
C PRO A 293 -3.19 28.50 -18.58
N GLN A 294 -2.36 29.22 -17.84
CA GLN A 294 -2.70 30.53 -17.28
C GLN A 294 -1.75 31.61 -17.79
N LYS A 295 -2.24 32.85 -17.83
CA LYS A 295 -1.44 34.05 -18.06
C LYS A 295 -1.61 35.02 -16.91
N VAL A 296 -0.51 35.60 -16.43
CA VAL A 296 -0.52 36.55 -15.31
C VAL A 296 0.46 37.70 -15.59
N GLU A 297 0.21 38.85 -15.00
CA GLU A 297 1.11 39.99 -15.11
C GLU A 297 2.32 39.83 -14.19
N ILE A 298 3.47 40.37 -14.62
CA ILE A 298 4.70 40.34 -13.84
C ILE A 298 4.53 41.06 -12.50
N GLY A 299 4.95 40.37 -11.44
CA GLY A 299 4.84 40.85 -10.07
C GLY A 299 3.50 40.57 -9.40
N MET A 300 2.56 39.85 -10.05
CA MET A 300 1.32 39.42 -9.41
C MET A 300 1.58 38.67 -8.10
N GLU A 301 0.84 39.01 -7.05
CA GLU A 301 0.94 38.34 -5.75
C GLU A 301 0.58 36.85 -5.88
N VAL A 302 1.54 35.98 -5.57
CA VAL A 302 1.41 34.53 -5.74
C VAL A 302 0.28 33.97 -4.87
N GLU A 303 0.02 34.59 -3.72
CA GLU A 303 -1.07 34.25 -2.80
C GLU A 303 -2.47 34.43 -3.41
N LYS A 304 -2.61 35.21 -4.49
CA LYS A 304 -3.88 35.37 -5.22
C LYS A 304 -4.10 34.29 -6.28
N LEU A 305 -3.09 33.47 -6.58
CA LEU A 305 -3.24 32.36 -7.52
C LEU A 305 -3.92 31.16 -6.85
N ASP A 306 -5.04 30.72 -7.41
CA ASP A 306 -5.70 29.48 -7.00
C ASP A 306 -5.30 28.34 -7.94
N ALA A 307 -4.70 27.28 -7.38
CA ALA A 307 -4.32 26.08 -8.12
C ALA A 307 -5.53 25.42 -8.84
N LYS A 308 -6.75 25.65 -8.36
CA LYS A 308 -7.99 25.16 -9.01
C LYS A 308 -8.20 25.76 -10.40
N ASN A 309 -7.65 26.94 -10.68
CA ASN A 309 -7.76 27.56 -12.00
C ASN A 309 -6.77 26.95 -13.01
N PHE A 310 -5.75 26.22 -12.53
CA PHE A 310 -4.70 25.64 -13.38
C PHE A 310 -5.02 24.22 -13.86
N VAL A 311 -6.05 23.57 -13.31
CA VAL A 311 -6.41 22.21 -13.69
C VAL A 311 -7.92 22.00 -13.64
N GLN A 312 -8.45 21.22 -14.58
CA GLN A 312 -9.79 20.65 -14.49
C GLN A 312 -9.67 19.20 -14.04
N VAL A 313 -10.27 18.87 -12.90
CA VAL A 313 -10.21 17.53 -12.29
C VAL A 313 -11.58 16.87 -12.35
N LYS A 314 -11.62 15.62 -12.80
CA LYS A 314 -12.79 14.73 -12.72
C LYS A 314 -12.46 13.57 -11.79
N ASP A 315 -13.41 13.20 -10.94
CA ASP A 315 -13.29 12.13 -9.94
C ASP A 315 -12.14 12.33 -8.92
N GLY A 316 -11.80 13.60 -8.65
CA GLY A 316 -10.79 14.00 -7.68
C GLY A 316 -10.91 15.46 -7.24
N GLU A 317 -9.95 15.90 -6.43
CA GLU A 317 -9.86 17.25 -5.88
C GLU A 317 -8.45 17.84 -6.01
N VAL A 318 -8.37 19.16 -6.10
CA VAL A 318 -7.11 19.89 -6.17
C VAL A 318 -6.55 20.06 -4.76
N VAL A 319 -5.30 19.63 -4.55
CA VAL A 319 -4.59 19.80 -3.28
C VAL A 319 -3.94 21.18 -3.21
N GLY A 320 -3.24 21.58 -4.28
CA GLY A 320 -2.56 22.87 -4.34
C GLY A 320 -1.34 22.86 -5.26
N PHE A 321 -0.54 23.93 -5.21
CA PHE A 321 0.75 23.96 -5.87
C PHE A 321 1.79 23.16 -5.08
N VAL A 322 2.61 22.37 -5.78
CA VAL A 322 3.76 21.67 -5.17
C VAL A 322 4.82 22.68 -4.72
N GLU A 323 5.03 23.71 -5.54
CA GLU A 323 5.96 24.81 -5.29
C GLU A 323 5.28 26.14 -5.70
N LYS A 324 5.56 27.22 -4.97
CA LYS A 324 4.99 28.54 -5.27
C LYS A 324 5.39 28.99 -6.69
N PRO A 325 4.43 29.36 -7.56
CA PRO A 325 4.72 29.94 -8.87
C PRO A 325 5.63 31.18 -8.77
N ASN A 326 6.50 31.39 -9.76
CA ASN A 326 7.35 32.58 -9.82
C ASN A 326 6.77 33.61 -10.79
N THR A 327 6.08 34.62 -10.26
CA THR A 327 5.50 35.71 -11.04
C THR A 327 6.47 36.87 -11.31
N THR A 328 7.71 36.82 -10.81
CA THR A 328 8.71 37.90 -10.97
C THR A 328 9.57 37.76 -12.23
N LYS A 329 9.48 36.61 -12.91
CA LYS A 329 10.25 36.30 -14.12
C LYS A 329 9.30 36.18 -15.31
N LEU A 330 9.60 36.94 -16.37
CA LEU A 330 8.83 36.95 -17.61
C LEU A 330 8.95 35.63 -18.40
N GLY A 331 7.93 35.41 -19.23
CA GLY A 331 7.89 34.33 -20.22
C GLY A 331 7.13 33.10 -19.74
N GLU A 332 7.12 32.09 -20.61
CA GLU A 332 6.50 30.80 -20.32
C GLU A 332 7.33 30.02 -19.29
N GLN A 333 6.62 29.47 -18.31
CA GLN A 333 7.16 28.58 -17.30
C GLN A 333 6.18 27.45 -17.01
N LYS A 334 6.63 26.45 -16.26
CA LYS A 334 5.79 25.34 -15.82
C LYS A 334 5.60 25.40 -14.31
N VAL A 335 4.34 25.32 -13.87
CA VAL A 335 3.98 25.16 -12.46
C VAL A 335 3.47 23.74 -12.23
N LYS A 336 3.67 23.22 -11.01
CA LYS A 336 3.26 21.86 -10.63
C LYS A 336 2.06 21.93 -9.71
N VAL A 337 0.96 21.29 -10.11
CA VAL A 337 -0.27 21.20 -9.32
C VAL A 337 -0.47 19.77 -8.86
N GLU A 338 -0.62 19.59 -7.55
CA GLU A 338 -0.97 18.30 -6.93
C GLU A 338 -2.49 18.17 -6.82
N THR A 339 -2.99 16.99 -7.17
CA THR A 339 -4.40 16.60 -7.15
C THR A 339 -4.51 15.23 -6.49
N LYS A 340 -5.66 14.90 -5.90
CA LYS A 340 -5.92 13.55 -5.35
C LYS A 340 -7.28 13.03 -5.77
N ASP A 341 -7.39 11.73 -6.04
CA ASP A 341 -8.68 11.10 -6.31
C ASP A 341 -9.48 10.85 -5.01
N ARG A 342 -10.72 10.35 -5.13
CA ARG A 342 -11.59 10.03 -3.98
C ARG A 342 -11.01 9.00 -2.99
N PHE A 343 -10.00 8.24 -3.39
CA PHE A 343 -9.33 7.28 -2.52
C PHE A 343 -8.12 7.91 -1.84
N GLY A 344 -7.59 9.01 -2.38
CA GLY A 344 -6.41 9.70 -1.87
C GLY A 344 -5.17 9.49 -2.74
N ASN A 345 -5.27 8.82 -3.90
CA ASN A 345 -4.14 8.68 -4.80
C ASN A 345 -3.76 10.04 -5.38
N LYS A 346 -2.53 10.47 -5.13
CA LYS A 346 -2.01 11.75 -5.60
C LYS A 346 -1.49 11.67 -7.03
N LYS A 347 -1.62 12.78 -7.76
CA LYS A 347 -1.06 13.00 -9.10
C LYS A 347 -0.57 14.44 -9.21
N VAL A 348 0.66 14.60 -9.72
CA VAL A 348 1.24 15.91 -10.03
C VAL A 348 1.12 16.18 -11.53
N THR A 349 0.58 17.33 -11.90
CA THR A 349 0.43 17.76 -13.29
C THR A 349 1.21 19.06 -13.52
N GLU A 350 2.03 19.09 -14.56
CA GLU A 350 2.69 20.33 -15.01
C GLU A 350 1.72 21.15 -15.87
N VAL A 351 1.59 22.43 -15.55
CA VAL A 351 0.72 23.38 -16.24
C VAL A 351 1.54 24.57 -16.70
N ALA A 352 1.29 25.04 -17.93
CA ALA A 352 1.95 26.24 -18.44
C ALA A 352 1.42 27.50 -17.73
N LEU A 353 2.33 28.37 -17.34
CA LEU A 353 2.07 29.72 -16.84
C LEU A 353 2.89 30.69 -17.67
N GLU A 354 2.26 31.66 -18.33
CA GLU A 354 2.95 32.73 -19.02
C GLU A 354 2.91 34.00 -18.17
N VAL A 355 4.07 34.55 -17.84
CA VAL A 355 4.18 35.84 -17.14
C VAL A 355 4.42 36.94 -18.18
N THR A 356 3.50 37.88 -18.28
CA THR A 356 3.50 38.95 -19.28
C THR A 356 3.73 40.33 -18.65
N TYR A 357 3.92 41.36 -19.48
CA TYR A 357 4.21 42.71 -19.00
C TYR A 357 3.00 43.43 -18.37
N GLY A 358 1.77 43.16 -18.82
CA GLY A 358 0.62 43.98 -18.44
C GLY A 358 0.78 45.44 -18.87
N ASP A 359 0.28 46.37 -18.06
CA ASP A 359 0.57 47.80 -18.17
C ASP A 359 1.85 48.11 -17.38
N SER A 360 2.95 48.36 -18.10
CA SER A 360 4.29 48.36 -17.49
C SER A 360 5.22 49.42 -18.04
N LEU A 361 6.13 49.88 -17.18
CA LEU A 361 7.31 50.66 -17.52
C LEU A 361 8.55 49.79 -17.30
N VAL A 362 9.36 49.63 -18.33
CA VAL A 362 10.56 48.80 -18.33
C VAL A 362 11.79 49.70 -18.40
N TYR A 363 12.64 49.60 -17.37
CA TYR A 363 13.89 50.35 -17.26
C TYR A 363 15.05 49.45 -17.67
N GLN A 364 15.73 49.79 -18.78
CA GLN A 364 16.92 49.09 -19.24
C GLN A 364 18.19 49.83 -18.80
N GLY A 365 19.19 49.07 -18.39
CA GLY A 365 20.49 49.56 -17.94
C GLY A 365 21.58 49.43 -19.01
N LEU A 366 22.82 49.24 -18.55
CA LEU A 366 23.95 48.92 -19.42
C LEU A 366 23.64 47.66 -20.24
N GLY A 367 23.94 47.71 -21.55
CA GLY A 367 23.77 46.57 -22.45
C GLY A 367 22.33 46.30 -22.88
N ASP A 368 21.40 47.22 -22.61
CA ASP A 368 19.95 47.06 -22.79
C ASP A 368 19.32 45.97 -21.89
N ASP A 369 20.05 45.52 -20.87
CA ASP A 369 19.55 44.58 -19.87
C ASP A 369 18.44 45.22 -19.04
N ILE A 370 17.35 44.49 -18.82
CA ILE A 370 16.26 44.96 -17.96
C ILE A 370 16.75 45.01 -16.52
N ARG A 371 16.70 46.21 -15.91
CA ARG A 371 17.07 46.40 -14.50
C ARG A 371 15.86 46.37 -13.60
N SER A 372 14.74 46.93 -14.03
CA SER A 372 13.49 46.96 -13.27
C SER A 372 12.29 47.09 -14.19
N ILE A 373 11.17 46.50 -13.78
CA ILE A 373 9.87 46.66 -14.43
C ILE A 373 8.90 47.14 -13.37
N VAL A 374 8.20 48.25 -13.64
CA VAL A 374 7.12 48.79 -12.81
C VAL A 374 5.80 48.49 -13.50
N THR A 375 5.05 47.52 -12.96
CA THR A 375 3.73 47.10 -13.43
C THR A 375 2.64 47.83 -12.67
N PHE A 376 1.62 48.31 -13.36
CA PHE A 376 0.44 48.96 -12.78
C PHE A 376 -0.65 47.89 -12.64
N ASN A 377 -0.80 47.29 -11.47
CA ASN A 377 -1.80 46.25 -11.28
C ASN A 377 -3.18 46.87 -11.09
N HIS A 378 -4.08 46.59 -12.03
CA HIS A 378 -5.42 47.17 -12.06
C HIS A 378 -6.40 46.53 -11.06
N GLU A 379 -6.12 45.30 -10.59
CA GLU A 379 -6.97 44.59 -9.64
C GLU A 379 -6.83 45.14 -8.22
N ASP A 380 -5.60 45.30 -7.73
CA ASP A 380 -5.31 45.82 -6.39
C ASP A 380 -4.98 47.31 -6.36
N LYS A 381 -4.87 47.94 -7.53
CA LYS A 381 -4.50 49.36 -7.72
C LYS A 381 -3.17 49.72 -7.06
N LYS A 382 -2.17 48.85 -7.18
CA LYS A 382 -0.82 49.07 -6.68
C LYS A 382 0.24 48.86 -7.77
N LEU A 383 1.40 49.44 -7.56
CA LEU A 383 2.58 49.19 -8.39
C LEU A 383 3.27 47.91 -7.93
N HIS A 384 3.56 47.00 -8.87
CA HIS A 384 4.43 45.84 -8.62
C HIS A 384 5.76 46.07 -9.33
N VAL A 385 6.88 45.89 -8.60
CA VAL A 385 8.19 46.29 -9.11
C VAL A 385 9.21 45.16 -9.00
N THR A 386 9.84 44.81 -10.12
CA THR A 386 10.95 43.84 -10.14
C THR A 386 12.30 44.53 -9.99
N HIS A 387 13.30 43.76 -9.55
CA HIS A 387 14.68 44.23 -9.44
C HIS A 387 15.66 43.15 -9.87
N THR A 388 16.86 43.59 -10.18
CA THR A 388 18.07 42.79 -10.38
C THR A 388 19.14 43.19 -9.37
N ASN A 389 20.05 42.28 -9.06
CA ASN A 389 21.23 42.53 -8.21
C ASN A 389 22.43 43.07 -9.00
N GLU A 390 22.24 43.34 -10.29
CA GLU A 390 23.27 43.91 -11.15
C GLU A 390 23.24 45.44 -11.06
N GLN A 391 24.40 46.06 -11.27
CA GLN A 391 24.48 47.51 -11.34
C GLN A 391 23.63 48.01 -12.51
N ILE A 392 22.92 49.10 -12.30
CA ILE A 392 22.03 49.68 -13.32
C ILE A 392 22.87 50.09 -14.55
N HIS A 393 23.93 50.87 -14.35
CA HIS A 393 24.85 51.29 -15.41
C HIS A 393 26.23 51.75 -14.90
N SER A 394 27.28 51.01 -15.27
CA SER A 394 28.64 51.19 -14.75
C SER A 394 29.35 52.50 -15.18
N TYR A 395 28.90 53.18 -16.23
CA TYR A 395 29.49 54.48 -16.65
C TYR A 395 28.87 55.72 -16.00
N PHE A 396 27.72 55.61 -15.32
CA PHE A 396 27.09 56.74 -14.63
C PHE A 396 27.47 56.71 -13.15
N LYS A 397 28.58 57.35 -12.80
CA LYS A 397 29.14 57.31 -11.45
C LYS A 397 28.61 58.47 -10.62
N ASN A 398 27.87 58.16 -9.55
CA ASN A 398 27.22 59.14 -8.68
C ASN A 398 26.24 60.05 -9.44
N GLU A 399 25.62 59.51 -10.49
CA GLU A 399 24.70 60.22 -11.36
C GLU A 399 23.34 59.50 -11.37
N LEU A 400 22.27 60.29 -11.26
CA LEU A 400 20.89 59.83 -11.37
C LEU A 400 20.66 59.15 -12.72
N TYR A 401 20.30 57.87 -12.71
CA TYR A 401 20.07 57.10 -13.94
C TYR A 401 18.59 56.85 -14.21
N MET A 402 17.82 56.50 -13.20
CA MET A 402 16.39 56.23 -13.34
C MET A 402 15.58 56.79 -12.16
N GLY A 403 14.31 57.09 -12.42
CA GLY A 403 13.41 57.59 -11.39
C GLY A 403 11.94 57.47 -11.76
N ILE A 404 11.10 57.57 -10.75
CA ILE A 404 9.64 57.58 -10.88
C ILE A 404 9.05 58.55 -9.85
N THR A 405 8.09 59.35 -10.28
CA THR A 405 7.30 60.23 -9.43
C THR A 405 5.82 60.01 -9.72
N LEU A 406 5.04 59.65 -8.72
CA LEU A 406 3.59 59.50 -8.83
C LEU A 406 2.91 60.73 -8.25
N TYR A 407 2.04 61.36 -9.02
CA TYR A 407 1.20 62.49 -8.62
C TYR A 407 -0.26 62.07 -8.55
N ASP A 408 -0.99 62.62 -7.57
CA ASP A 408 -2.44 62.52 -7.55
C ASP A 408 -3.09 63.39 -8.64
N GLN A 409 -4.42 63.29 -8.78
CA GLN A 409 -5.20 64.06 -9.76
C GLN A 409 -5.08 65.60 -9.61
N ASN A 410 -4.66 66.09 -8.44
CA ASN A 410 -4.48 67.52 -8.16
C ASN A 410 -3.03 67.98 -8.41
N GLY A 411 -2.14 67.07 -8.82
CA GLY A 411 -0.72 67.34 -9.01
C GLY A 411 0.11 67.26 -7.72
N THR A 412 -0.44 66.71 -6.63
CA THR A 412 0.30 66.50 -5.37
C THR A 412 1.14 65.24 -5.46
N GLU A 413 2.41 65.32 -5.11
CA GLU A 413 3.32 64.19 -5.12
C GLU A 413 2.92 63.14 -4.06
N LYS A 414 2.68 61.91 -4.50
CA LYS A 414 2.40 60.73 -3.66
C LYS A 414 3.65 59.94 -3.34
N LYS A 415 4.57 59.86 -4.29
CA LYS A 415 5.79 59.05 -4.19
C LYS A 415 6.83 59.58 -5.17
N HIS A 416 8.07 59.72 -4.72
CA HIS A 416 9.23 60.01 -5.56
C HIS A 416 10.37 59.07 -5.17
N VAL A 417 10.90 58.33 -6.14
CA VAL A 417 12.02 57.40 -5.93
C VAL A 417 12.96 57.49 -7.12
N THR A 418 14.26 57.49 -6.83
CA THR A 418 15.33 57.58 -7.79
C THR A 418 16.41 56.53 -7.51
N ALA A 419 17.25 56.25 -8.51
CA ALA A 419 18.43 55.41 -8.35
C ALA A 419 19.58 55.92 -9.24
N GLU A 420 20.78 55.92 -8.67
CA GLU A 420 22.02 56.25 -9.39
C GLU A 420 22.52 55.07 -10.23
N GLY A 421 23.32 55.35 -11.25
CA GLY A 421 23.82 54.32 -12.18
C GLY A 421 24.63 53.19 -11.52
N GLN A 422 25.39 53.47 -10.45
CA GLN A 422 26.19 52.44 -9.76
C GLN A 422 25.39 51.59 -8.76
N GLU A 423 24.15 51.98 -8.46
CA GLU A 423 23.27 51.21 -7.59
C GLU A 423 22.75 49.97 -8.31
N THR A 424 22.19 49.05 -7.53
CA THR A 424 21.29 48.03 -8.07
C THR A 424 19.86 48.57 -8.01
N SER A 425 18.99 48.06 -8.86
CA SER A 425 17.56 48.42 -8.86
C SER A 425 16.78 48.00 -7.60
N LYS A 426 17.42 47.31 -6.64
CA LYS A 426 16.77 46.75 -5.45
C LYS A 426 16.11 47.82 -4.57
N ASN A 427 16.85 48.86 -4.20
CA ASN A 427 16.33 49.93 -3.33
C ASN A 427 15.18 50.70 -4.02
N PHE A 428 15.31 50.94 -5.33
CA PHE A 428 14.24 51.51 -6.15
C PHE A 428 12.97 50.65 -6.08
N ALA A 429 13.09 49.35 -6.35
CA ALA A 429 11.95 48.45 -6.33
C ALA A 429 11.30 48.34 -4.95
N GLU A 430 12.10 48.15 -3.89
CA GLU A 430 11.58 48.03 -2.51
C GLU A 430 10.78 49.27 -2.08
N GLN A 431 11.18 50.47 -2.52
CA GLN A 431 10.47 51.70 -2.19
C GLN A 431 9.21 51.92 -3.04
N VAL A 432 9.24 51.56 -4.33
CA VAL A 432 8.12 51.80 -5.25
C VAL A 432 7.05 50.71 -5.13
N ASN A 433 7.44 49.46 -4.86
CA ASN A 433 6.56 48.31 -4.76
C ASN A 433 5.45 48.51 -3.72
N GLY A 434 4.22 48.13 -4.07
CA GLY A 434 3.04 48.28 -3.24
C GLY A 434 2.44 49.70 -3.18
N THR A 435 3.06 50.70 -3.83
CA THR A 435 2.52 52.07 -3.89
C THR A 435 1.15 52.06 -4.56
N SER A 436 0.13 52.57 -3.87
CA SER A 436 -1.24 52.58 -4.39
C SER A 436 -1.49 53.76 -5.36
N PHE A 437 -2.24 53.52 -6.42
CA PHE A 437 -2.63 54.52 -7.41
C PHE A 437 -4.15 54.64 -7.56
N GLN A 438 -4.61 55.73 -8.15
CA GLN A 438 -5.99 55.91 -8.61
C GLN A 438 -6.00 56.23 -10.10
N TYR A 439 -7.09 55.89 -10.78
CA TYR A 439 -7.27 56.34 -12.17
C TYR A 439 -7.34 57.87 -12.21
N GLY A 440 -6.58 58.47 -13.12
CA GLY A 440 -6.39 59.92 -13.19
C GLY A 440 -5.10 60.42 -12.55
N ASP A 441 -4.44 59.61 -11.69
CA ASP A 441 -3.08 59.90 -11.22
C ASP A 441 -2.12 59.98 -12.42
N VAL A 442 -1.05 60.76 -12.27
CA VAL A 442 -0.03 60.95 -13.29
C VAL A 442 1.30 60.40 -12.78
N VAL A 443 1.89 59.48 -13.52
CA VAL A 443 3.25 58.99 -13.27
C VAL A 443 4.23 59.69 -14.19
N LYS A 444 5.21 60.37 -13.61
CA LYS A 444 6.34 60.97 -14.31
C LYS A 444 7.56 60.09 -14.14
N VAL A 445 8.18 59.71 -15.25
CA VAL A 445 9.27 58.76 -15.31
C VAL A 445 10.53 59.46 -15.79
N TYR A 446 11.64 59.27 -15.08
CA TYR A 446 12.96 59.75 -15.49
C TYR A 446 13.84 58.58 -15.95
N HIS A 447 14.56 58.78 -17.05
CA HIS A 447 15.62 57.88 -17.49
C HIS A 447 16.74 58.70 -18.14
N ALA A 448 17.98 58.57 -17.67
CA ALA A 448 19.13 59.33 -18.17
C ALA A 448 19.42 59.05 -19.65
N GLU A 449 19.12 57.83 -20.08
CA GLU A 449 19.12 57.40 -21.48
C GLU A 449 17.68 57.05 -21.89
N SER A 450 16.87 58.04 -22.26
CA SER A 450 15.42 57.83 -22.45
C SER A 450 15.06 56.81 -23.52
N ASP A 451 15.94 56.55 -24.48
CA ASP A 451 15.83 55.44 -25.43
C ASP A 451 16.02 54.05 -24.81
N ARG A 452 16.19 53.93 -23.49
CA ARG A 452 16.19 52.67 -22.73
C ARG A 452 15.00 52.52 -21.78
N LEU A 453 14.06 53.47 -21.83
CA LEU A 453 12.75 53.34 -21.24
C LEU A 453 11.77 52.79 -22.27
N ILE A 454 11.11 51.69 -21.94
CA ILE A 454 10.11 51.03 -22.78
C ILE A 454 8.81 50.96 -22.00
N TRP A 455 7.65 51.09 -22.65
CA TRP A 455 6.37 50.92 -21.99
C TRP A 455 5.41 50.03 -22.77
N TYR A 456 4.64 49.28 -22.00
CA TYR A 456 3.69 48.29 -22.46
C TYR A 456 2.28 48.70 -22.04
N LYS A 457 1.33 48.35 -22.90
CA LYS A 457 -0.10 48.48 -22.64
C LYS A 457 -0.76 47.13 -22.90
N ASN A 458 -1.44 46.55 -21.92
CA ASN A 458 -2.01 45.21 -22.01
C ASN A 458 -1.03 44.15 -22.53
N SER A 459 0.23 44.19 -22.07
CA SER A 459 1.33 43.34 -22.54
C SER A 459 1.78 43.57 -24.00
N GLU A 460 1.24 44.55 -24.70
CA GLU A 460 1.70 44.97 -26.03
C GLU A 460 2.68 46.13 -25.93
N LEU A 461 3.79 46.05 -26.69
CA LEU A 461 4.76 47.13 -26.78
C LEU A 461 4.14 48.33 -27.50
N VAL A 462 3.93 49.43 -26.79
CA VAL A 462 3.28 50.64 -27.35
C VAL A 462 4.22 51.82 -27.51
N GLY A 463 5.40 51.80 -26.88
CA GLY A 463 6.39 52.84 -27.13
C GLY A 463 7.72 52.66 -26.42
N LYS A 464 8.67 53.49 -26.83
CA LYS A 464 10.04 53.56 -26.37
C LYS A 464 10.48 55.03 -26.39
N GLY A 465 11.27 55.46 -25.41
CA GLY A 465 11.68 56.87 -25.34
C GLY A 465 12.65 57.26 -26.45
N ASP A 466 12.88 58.57 -26.58
CA ASP A 466 13.76 59.15 -27.61
C ASP A 466 14.83 60.02 -26.94
N LYS A 467 16.09 59.57 -27.03
CA LYS A 467 17.28 60.20 -26.44
C LYS A 467 17.42 61.69 -26.79
N LYS A 468 16.87 62.13 -27.92
CA LYS A 468 16.98 63.51 -28.40
C LYS A 468 15.85 64.43 -27.95
N LYS A 469 14.77 63.89 -27.36
CA LYS A 469 13.56 64.67 -27.11
C LYS A 469 13.30 64.95 -25.64
N PHE A 470 13.40 63.96 -24.76
CA PHE A 470 13.03 64.14 -23.35
C PHE A 470 13.87 63.23 -22.44
N LYS A 471 14.18 63.69 -21.23
CA LYS A 471 14.69 62.85 -20.13
C LYS A 471 13.59 62.38 -19.18
N GLU A 472 12.41 63.00 -19.29
CA GLU A 472 11.25 62.70 -18.47
C GLU A 472 10.03 62.51 -19.36
N ILE A 473 9.21 61.51 -19.05
CA ILE A 473 7.96 61.21 -19.75
C ILE A 473 6.85 61.05 -18.71
N SER A 474 5.70 61.66 -18.96
CA SER A 474 4.54 61.56 -18.08
C SER A 474 3.47 60.67 -18.70
N PHE A 475 2.82 59.85 -17.87
CA PHE A 475 1.70 59.01 -18.24
C PHE A 475 0.54 59.23 -17.26
N LYS A 476 -0.66 59.40 -17.79
CA LYS A 476 -1.89 59.33 -17.01
C LYS A 476 -2.29 57.86 -16.85
N ILE A 477 -2.58 57.44 -15.62
CA ILE A 477 -3.04 56.08 -15.34
C ILE A 477 -4.54 56.02 -15.59
N THR A 478 -4.99 55.15 -16.51
CA THR A 478 -6.41 55.02 -16.89
C THR A 478 -6.89 53.58 -16.73
N PRO A 479 -8.22 53.33 -16.74
CA PRO A 479 -8.74 51.95 -16.76
C PRO A 479 -8.31 51.15 -17.99
N ASN A 480 -7.87 51.82 -19.05
CA ASN A 480 -7.39 51.18 -20.28
C ASN A 480 -5.85 51.08 -20.31
N GLY A 481 -5.16 51.44 -19.22
CA GLY A 481 -3.71 51.44 -19.11
C GLY A 481 -3.06 52.82 -19.14
N LEU A 482 -1.77 52.86 -19.41
CA LEU A 482 -0.96 54.09 -19.39
C LEU A 482 -1.16 54.92 -20.67
N GLU A 483 -1.54 56.18 -20.52
CA GLU A 483 -1.68 57.14 -21.61
C GLU A 483 -0.62 58.24 -21.48
N GLN A 484 0.29 58.35 -22.46
CA GLN A 484 1.31 59.41 -22.44
C GLN A 484 0.66 60.79 -22.50
N VAL A 485 1.11 61.71 -21.64
CA VAL A 485 0.70 63.12 -21.61
C VAL A 485 1.90 64.03 -21.92
N GLN A 486 1.63 65.14 -22.60
CA GLN A 486 2.65 66.12 -23.01
C GLN A 486 2.98 67.13 -21.91
#